data_AF-A0A535Q239-F1
#
_entry.id   AF-A0A535Q239-F1
#
_cell.length_a   1.000
_cell.length_b   1.000
_cell.length_c   1.000
_cell.angle_alpha   90.00
_cell.angle_beta   90.00
_cell.angle_gamma   90.00
#
_symmetry.space_group_name_H-M   'P 1'
#
loop_
_entity.id
_entity.type
_entity.pdbx_description
1 polymer ?
#
loop_
_entity_poly.entity_id
_entity_poly.type
_entity_poly.pdbx_seq_one_letter_code
_entity_poly.pdbx_strand_id
1 'polypeptide(L)' 'MSCRSYASISFYHRRGGMLQRLAIAQALMTDPELLILDEPTSGLDPRSQWEIRQILAALRKQGKTVLLCSHYLAEV' A
#
# COMPACT_ATOMS: atom_id res chain seq x y z
N MET A 1 17.40 -7.11 20.32
CA MET A 1 17.76 -6.19 19.21
C MET A 1 16.58 -6.17 18.23
N SER A 2 15.63 -5.25 18.38
CA SER A 2 14.41 -5.21 17.55
C SER A 2 14.48 -3.99 16.62
N CYS A 3 15.23 -4.12 15.52
CA CYS A 3 15.10 -3.18 14.42
C CYS A 3 13.80 -3.55 13.68
N ARG A 4 12.66 -2.99 14.12
CA ARG A 4 11.38 -3.17 13.43
C ARG A 4 11.49 -2.49 12.07
N SER A 5 11.63 -3.29 11.00
CA SER A 5 11.66 -2.78 9.63
C SER A 5 10.25 -2.35 9.22
N TYR A 6 10.09 -1.06 8.93
CA TYR A 6 8.87 -0.50 8.36
C TYR A 6 9.19 0.12 7.00
N ALA A 7 8.19 0.12 6.12
CA ALA A 7 8.26 0.81 4.83
C ALA A 7 7.12 1.82 4.74
N SER A 8 7.44 3.06 4.34
CA SER A 8 6.46 4.12 4.14
C SER A 8 6.49 4.61 2.69
N ILE A 9 5.31 4.83 2.13
CA ILE A 9 5.14 5.27 0.75
C ILE A 9 4.06 6.34 0.71
N SER A 10 4.37 7.45 0.02
CA SER A 10 3.41 8.51 -0.26
C SER A 10 3.19 8.62 -1.77
N PHE A 11 1.93 8.66 -2.18
CA PHE A 11 1.54 8.49 -3.59
C PHE A 11 1.16 9.79 -4.32
N TYR A 12 1.27 10.96 -3.66
CA TYR A 12 0.87 12.26 -4.22
C TYR A 12 1.45 12.62 -5.60
N HIS A 13 2.65 12.13 -5.94
CA HIS A 13 3.30 12.42 -7.22
C HIS A 13 3.24 11.26 -8.23
N ARG A 14 2.68 10.11 -7.86
CA ARG A 14 2.66 8.89 -8.69
C ARG A 14 1.27 8.67 -9.23
N ARG A 15 1.00 9.16 -10.45
CA ARG A 15 -0.30 8.93 -11.12
C ARG A 15 -0.24 7.64 -11.95
N GLY A 16 -1.09 6.67 -11.62
CA GLY A 16 -1.33 5.46 -12.41
C GLY A 16 -1.12 4.14 -11.65
N GLY A 17 -2.05 3.20 -11.88
CA GLY A 17 -2.12 1.94 -11.11
C GLY A 17 -0.91 1.04 -11.23
N MET A 18 -0.18 1.12 -12.36
CA MET A 18 1.06 0.38 -12.52
C MET A 18 2.19 0.95 -11.65
N LEU A 19 2.33 2.28 -11.58
CA LEU A 19 3.37 2.93 -10.78
C LEU A 19 3.12 2.78 -9.27
N GLN A 20 1.86 2.74 -8.85
CA GLN A 20 1.47 2.43 -7.47
C GLN A 20 1.81 0.98 -7.11
N ARG A 21 1.42 0.02 -7.96
CA ARG A 21 1.78 -1.40 -7.75
C ARG A 21 3.29 -1.62 -7.69
N LEU A 22 4.05 -0.96 -8.56
CA LEU A 22 5.50 -1.05 -8.53
C LEU A 22 6.08 -0.49 -7.21
N ALA A 23 5.56 0.62 -6.71
CA ALA A 23 6.02 1.17 -5.44
C ALA A 23 5.72 0.24 -4.26
N ILE A 24 4.52 -0.35 -4.22
CA ILE A 24 4.15 -1.35 -3.20
C ILE A 24 5.09 -2.56 -3.31
N ALA A 25 5.31 -3.09 -4.51
CA ALA A 25 6.23 -4.20 -4.72
C ALA A 25 7.65 -3.86 -4.25
N GLN A 26 8.14 -2.66 -4.55
CA GLN A 26 9.45 -2.19 -4.09
C GLN A 26 9.54 -2.13 -2.56
N ALA A 27 8.50 -1.63 -1.89
CA ALA A 27 8.46 -1.57 -0.44
C ALA A 27 8.37 -2.96 0.21
N LEU A 28 7.77 -3.94 -0.47
CA LEU A 28 7.71 -5.32 0.01
C LEU A 28 9.02 -6.08 -0.13
N MET A 29 9.97 -5.62 -0.96
CA MET A 29 11.25 -6.31 -1.15
C MET A 29 12.08 -6.39 0.13
N THR A 30 11.90 -5.46 1.06
CA THR A 30 12.57 -5.45 2.37
C THR A 30 11.84 -6.27 3.45
N ASP A 31 10.77 -6.98 3.05
CA ASP A 31 9.90 -7.76 3.91
C ASP A 31 9.46 -7.04 5.22
N PRO A 32 8.96 -5.79 5.14
CA PRO A 32 8.68 -5.00 6.34
C PRO A 32 7.59 -5.65 7.20
N GLU A 33 7.64 -5.48 8.52
CA GLU A 33 6.55 -5.90 9.41
C GLU A 33 5.37 -4.93 9.35
N LEU A 34 5.65 -3.64 9.06
CA LEU A 34 4.70 -2.55 8.98
C LEU A 34 4.81 -1.82 7.63
N LEU A 35 3.71 -1.77 6.90
CA LEU A 35 3.58 -1.01 5.66
C LEU A 35 2.68 0.22 5.89
N ILE A 36 3.21 1.41 5.66
CA ILE A 36 2.50 2.69 5.79
C ILE A 36 2.23 3.23 4.38
N LEU A 37 0.95 3.40 4.04
CA LEU A 37 0.50 3.86 2.73
C LEU A 37 -0.33 5.12 2.89
N ASP A 38 0.13 6.20 2.26
CA ASP A 38 -0.53 7.51 2.29
C ASP A 38 -1.13 7.82 0.92
N GLU A 39 -2.46 7.79 0.84
CA GLU A 39 -3.27 7.95 -0.38
C GLU A 39 -2.99 6.90 -1.48
N PRO A 40 -2.95 5.57 -1.17
CA PRO A 40 -2.48 4.53 -2.09
C PRO A 40 -3.33 4.29 -3.34
N THR A 41 -4.52 4.87 -3.39
CA THR A 41 -5.55 4.66 -4.42
C THR A 41 -6.00 5.98 -5.03
N SER A 42 -5.43 7.10 -4.60
CA SER A 42 -5.72 8.43 -5.15
C SER A 42 -5.35 8.49 -6.63
N GLY A 43 -6.26 9.02 -7.44
CA GLY A 43 -6.07 9.15 -8.89
C GLY A 43 -6.17 7.84 -9.68
N LEU A 44 -6.65 6.74 -9.07
CA LEU A 44 -6.90 5.48 -9.76
C LEU A 44 -8.33 5.31 -10.22
N ASP A 45 -8.49 4.58 -11.33
CA ASP A 45 -9.78 4.07 -11.77
C ASP A 45 -10.30 2.97 -10.81
N PRO A 46 -11.61 2.71 -10.77
CA PRO A 46 -12.21 1.77 -9.82
C PRO A 46 -11.63 0.35 -9.87
N ARG A 47 -11.22 -0.13 -11.05
CA ARG A 47 -10.64 -1.46 -11.20
C ARG A 47 -9.24 -1.50 -10.58
N SER A 48 -8.40 -0.51 -10.85
CA SER A 48 -7.06 -0.43 -10.24
C SER A 48 -7.13 -0.30 -8.71
N GLN A 49 -8.12 0.42 -8.16
CA GLN A 49 -8.35 0.49 -6.73
C GLN A 49 -8.69 -0.88 -6.13
N TRP A 50 -9.56 -1.64 -6.79
CA TRP A 50 -9.91 -2.99 -6.38
C TRP A 50 -8.69 -3.93 -6.38
N GLU A 51 -7.85 -3.85 -7.43
CA GLU A 51 -6.62 -4.64 -7.52
C GLU A 51 -5.65 -4.34 -6.36
N ILE A 52 -5.43 -3.06 -6.02
CA ILE A 52 -4.59 -2.69 -4.88
C ILE A 52 -5.16 -3.26 -3.57
N ARG A 53 -6.48 -3.18 -3.35
CA ARG A 53 -7.11 -3.73 -2.15
C ARG A 53 -6.92 -5.24 -2.02
N GLN A 54 -6.97 -5.98 -3.13
CA GLN A 54 -6.70 -7.42 -3.10
C GLN A 54 -5.26 -7.72 -2.65
N ILE A 55 -4.28 -6.92 -3.11
CA ILE A 55 -2.89 -7.04 -2.68
C ILE A 55 -2.78 -6.79 -1.17
N LEU A 56 -3.37 -5.70 -0.67
CA LEU A 56 -3.33 -5.38 0.77
C LEU A 56 -4.03 -6.44 1.62
N ALA A 57 -5.16 -6.98 1.16
CA ALA A 57 -5.84 -8.09 1.83
C ALA A 57 -4.99 -9.36 1.88
N ALA A 58 -4.24 -9.66 0.83
CA ALA A 58 -3.30 -10.78 0.81
C ALA A 58 -2.15 -10.58 1.82
N LEU A 59 -1.57 -9.38 1.87
CA LEU A 59 -0.52 -9.05 2.85
C LEU A 59 -1.01 -9.17 4.29
N ARG A 60 -2.23 -8.70 4.57
CA ARG A 60 -2.85 -8.85 5.89
C ARG A 60 -3.03 -10.32 6.27
N LYS A 61 -3.42 -11.19 5.33
CA LYS A 61 -3.49 -12.65 5.54
C LYS A 61 -2.12 -13.28 5.82
N GLN A 62 -1.04 -12.69 5.32
CA GLN A 62 0.34 -13.09 5.61
C GLN A 62 0.85 -12.57 6.97
N GLY A 63 0.02 -11.89 7.76
CA GLY A 63 0.38 -11.38 9.08
C GLY A 63 1.10 -10.02 9.06
N LYS A 64 1.14 -9.34 7.92
CA LYS A 64 1.71 -8.00 7.79
C LYS A 64 0.76 -6.95 8.37
N THR A 65 1.32 -5.95 9.05
CA THR A 65 0.54 -4.79 9.51
C THR A 65 0.51 -3.73 8.42
N VAL A 66 -0.67 -3.26 8.05
CA VAL A 66 -0.84 -2.20 7.05
C VAL A 66 -1.54 -1.01 7.70
N LEU A 67 -0.90 0.16 7.68
CA LEU A 67 -1.50 1.43 8.03
C LEU A 67 -1.84 2.18 6.74
N LEU A 68 -3.10 2.53 6.57
CA LEU A 68 -3.60 3.20 5.38
C LEU A 68 -4.19 4.56 5.78
N CYS A 69 -3.65 5.63 5.21
CA CYS A 69 -4.20 6.97 5.30
C CYS A 69 -4.90 7.29 3.98
N SER A 70 -6.20 7.61 4.06
CA SER A 70 -6.99 7.99 2.89
C SER A 70 -8.13 8.92 3.28
N HIS A 71 -8.49 9.84 2.39
CA HIS A 71 -9.70 10.66 2.46
C HIS A 71 -10.96 9.95 1.94
N TYR A 72 -10.83 8.79 1.28
CA TYR A 72 -11.96 8.02 0.75
C TYR A 72 -12.39 6.93 1.72
N LEU A 73 -13.51 7.13 2.41
CA LEU A 73 -14.02 6.19 3.42
C LEU A 73 -14.29 4.79 2.86
N ALA A 74 -14.64 4.68 1.57
CA ALA A 74 -14.82 3.39 0.92
C ALA A 74 -13.53 2.55 0.91
N GLU A 75 -12.35 3.13 1.16
CA GLU A 75 -11.03 2.47 1.17
C GLU A 75 -10.63 1.88 2.52
N VAL A 76 -11.34 2.24 3.59
CA VAL A 76 -11.10 1.80 4.97
C VAL A 76 -11.89 0.53 5.29
#